data_AF-A0A942PPL0-F1
#
_entry.id   AF-A0A942PPL0-F1
#
_cell.length_a   1.000
_cell.length_b   1.000
_cell.length_c   1.000
_cell.angle_alpha   90.00
_cell.angle_beta   90.00
_cell.angle_gamma   90.00
#
_symmetry.space_group_name_H-M   'P 1'
#
loop_
_entity.id
_entity.type
_entity.pdbx_description
1 polymer ?
#
loop_
_entity_poly.entity_id
_entity_poly.type
_entity_poly.pdbx_seq_one_letter_code
_entity_poly.pdbx_strand_id
1 'polypeptide(L)'
;MKNSAATEKHAVPPLKAGLTCSCPRCGRGQLFNGYLALAPRCMQCGLDYSFADSGDGPAVFVILFGGLIAVLAVLAVELIWRPSYWVHAAVGIPAVLIATLLPLRVLKSLLIALQFHHKAAEARLDKRK
;
A
#
# COMPACT_ATOMS: atom_id res chain seq x y z
N MET A 1 -18.21 22.18 -17.66
CA MET A 1 -18.69 21.65 -16.36
C MET A 1 -19.66 20.47 -16.56
N LYS A 2 -19.27 19.42 -17.30
CA LYS A 2 -20.10 18.23 -17.48
C LYS A 2 -19.25 17.00 -17.19
N ASN A 3 -19.75 16.12 -16.31
CA ASN A 3 -19.39 14.71 -16.12
C ASN A 3 -18.67 14.27 -14.83
N SER A 4 -18.72 15.02 -13.72
CA SER A 4 -18.22 14.50 -12.43
C SER A 4 -19.13 13.45 -11.77
N ALA A 5 -20.38 13.28 -12.23
CA ALA A 5 -21.39 12.41 -11.62
C ALA A 5 -21.52 11.01 -12.26
N ALA A 6 -20.87 10.74 -13.40
CA ALA A 6 -21.03 9.47 -14.12
C ALA A 6 -20.00 8.39 -13.74
N THR A 7 -18.98 8.71 -12.94
CA THR A 7 -17.87 7.79 -12.59
C THR A 7 -18.10 6.99 -11.30
N GLU A 8 -19.21 7.21 -10.59
CA GLU A 8 -19.48 6.66 -9.25
C GLU A 8 -19.92 5.17 -9.24
N LYS A 9 -20.44 4.61 -10.34
CA LYS A 9 -21.14 3.31 -10.27
C LYS A 9 -20.29 2.02 -10.34
N HIS A 10 -18.97 2.12 -10.52
CA HIS A 10 -18.12 0.92 -10.70
C HIS A 10 -16.88 0.85 -9.81
N ALA A 11 -16.64 1.81 -8.92
CA ALA A 11 -15.50 1.73 -8.01
C ALA A 11 -15.66 0.54 -7.06
N VAL A 12 -14.65 -0.32 -6.99
CA VAL A 12 -14.61 -1.38 -5.98
C VAL A 12 -14.26 -0.78 -4.62
N PRO A 13 -14.70 -1.39 -3.51
CA PRO A 13 -14.33 -0.91 -2.19
C PRO A 13 -12.81 -0.76 -2.07
N PRO A 14 -12.29 0.37 -1.58
CA PRO A 14 -10.86 0.63 -1.55
C PRO A 14 -10.10 -0.41 -0.74
N LEU A 15 -10.71 -0.92 0.33
CA LEU A 15 -10.16 -2.02 1.14
C LEU A 15 -9.97 -3.29 0.32
N LYS A 16 -10.96 -3.65 -0.51
CA LYS A 16 -10.90 -4.83 -1.38
C LYS A 16 -9.82 -4.65 -2.45
N ALA A 17 -9.81 -3.50 -3.13
CA ALA A 17 -8.80 -3.19 -4.15
C ALA A 17 -7.37 -3.15 -3.59
N GLY A 18 -7.21 -2.60 -2.38
CA GLY A 18 -5.96 -2.57 -1.65
C GLY A 18 -5.46 -3.97 -1.31
N LEU A 19 -6.29 -4.78 -0.64
CA LEU A 19 -5.93 -6.15 -0.24
C LEU A 19 -5.58 -7.04 -1.44
N THR A 20 -6.35 -6.95 -2.53
CA THR A 20 -6.09 -7.76 -3.74
C THR A 20 -5.08 -7.11 -4.70
N CYS A 21 -4.48 -5.97 -4.33
CA CYS A 21 -3.56 -5.20 -5.18
C CYS A 21 -4.10 -4.99 -6.62
N SER A 22 -5.40 -4.75 -6.73
CA SER A 22 -6.15 -4.70 -7.99
C SER A 22 -6.56 -3.27 -8.33
N CYS A 23 -6.94 -3.05 -9.59
CA CYS A 23 -7.40 -1.75 -10.07
C CYS A 23 -8.60 -1.23 -9.26
N PRO A 24 -8.56 0.01 -8.73
CA PRO A 24 -9.65 0.56 -7.90
C PRO A 24 -10.95 0.81 -8.69
N ARG A 25 -10.88 0.90 -10.03
CA ARG A 25 -12.04 1.09 -10.91
C ARG A 25 -12.71 -0.19 -11.37
N CYS A 26 -11.95 -1.27 -11.62
CA CYS A 26 -12.52 -2.51 -12.19
C CYS A 26 -12.34 -3.75 -11.32
N GLY A 27 -11.47 -3.70 -10.31
CA GLY A 27 -11.19 -4.81 -9.38
C GLY A 27 -10.54 -6.04 -9.99
N ARG A 28 -10.22 -6.05 -11.29
CA ARG A 28 -9.71 -7.23 -12.02
C ARG A 28 -8.30 -7.04 -12.58
N GLY A 29 -7.94 -5.83 -13.01
CA GLY A 29 -6.61 -5.56 -13.54
C GLY A 29 -5.57 -5.44 -12.43
N GLN A 30 -4.35 -5.90 -12.68
CA GLN A 30 -3.22 -5.73 -11.76
C GLN A 30 -2.82 -4.26 -11.67
N LEU A 31 -2.58 -3.79 -10.44
CA LEU A 31 -2.17 -2.41 -10.18
C LEU A 31 -0.65 -2.22 -10.39
N PHE A 32 0.14 -3.20 -9.97
CA PHE A 32 1.60 -3.14 -10.01
C PHE A 32 2.18 -3.95 -11.17
N ASN A 33 3.28 -3.46 -11.74
CA ASN A 33 4.17 -4.19 -12.62
C ASN A 33 5.41 -4.62 -11.82
N GLY A 34 5.48 -5.87 -11.37
CA GLY A 34 6.53 -6.35 -10.47
C GLY A 34 6.16 -6.21 -8.98
N TYR A 35 7.09 -5.77 -8.14
CA TYR A 35 6.89 -5.75 -6.68
C TYR A 35 6.13 -4.50 -6.18
N LEU A 36 6.66 -3.31 -6.45
CA LEU A 36 6.11 -2.01 -5.99
C LEU A 36 5.95 -0.99 -7.12
N ALA A 37 6.49 -1.27 -8.32
CA ALA A 37 6.40 -0.37 -9.45
C ALA A 37 4.97 -0.36 -9.99
N LEU A 38 4.44 0.84 -10.20
CA LEU A 38 3.08 1.02 -10.68
C LEU A 38 3.03 0.76 -12.20
N ALA A 39 2.00 0.05 -12.67
CA ALA A 39 1.77 -0.01 -14.11
C ALA A 39 1.37 1.38 -14.63
N PRO A 40 1.63 1.73 -15.91
CA PRO A 40 1.20 3.02 -16.45
C PRO A 40 -0.33 3.08 -16.63
N ARG A 41 -0.97 1.96 -16.97
CA ARG A 41 -2.41 1.87 -17.21
C ARG A 41 -2.95 0.49 -16.87
N CYS A 42 -4.23 0.45 -16.51
CA CYS A 42 -4.95 -0.80 -16.32
C CYS A 42 -5.20 -1.50 -17.65
N MET A 43 -4.79 -2.76 -17.81
CA MET A 43 -5.02 -3.52 -19.04
C MET A 43 -6.50 -3.84 -19.30
N GLN A 44 -7.35 -3.91 -18.27
CA GLN A 44 -8.75 -4.30 -18.41
C GLN A 44 -9.69 -3.11 -18.65
N CYS A 45 -9.48 -1.99 -17.96
CA CYS A 45 -10.40 -0.83 -18.00
C CYS A 45 -9.77 0.44 -18.56
N GLY A 46 -8.47 0.41 -18.90
CA GLY A 46 -7.75 1.56 -19.47
C GLY A 46 -7.56 2.72 -18.50
N LEU A 47 -7.77 2.54 -17.19
CA LEU A 47 -7.51 3.59 -16.21
C LEU A 47 -6.02 3.94 -16.21
N ASP A 48 -5.69 5.20 -16.47
CA ASP A 48 -4.34 5.74 -16.33
C ASP A 48 -4.01 5.86 -14.83
N TYR A 49 -2.87 5.31 -14.42
CA TYR A 49 -2.42 5.33 -13.03
C TYR A 49 -1.50 6.52 -12.70
N SER A 50 -1.26 7.42 -13.65
CA SER A 50 -0.38 8.59 -13.46
C SER A 50 -0.87 9.57 -12.38
N PHE A 51 -2.13 9.49 -11.93
CA PHE A 51 -2.63 10.28 -10.81
C PHE A 51 -2.12 9.80 -9.45
N ALA A 52 -1.65 8.56 -9.37
CA ALA A 52 -1.39 7.87 -8.12
C ALA A 52 0.05 8.10 -7.66
N ASP A 53 0.28 9.24 -7.02
CA ASP A 53 1.48 9.48 -6.23
C ASP A 53 1.18 9.30 -4.75
N SER A 54 1.73 8.23 -4.18
CA SER A 54 1.60 7.88 -2.76
C SER A 54 2.85 8.25 -1.95
N GLY A 55 3.91 8.74 -2.61
CA GLY A 55 5.21 9.02 -1.99
C GLY A 55 5.70 7.89 -1.07
N ASP A 56 6.31 8.29 0.05
CA ASP A 56 6.79 7.40 1.12
C ASP A 56 5.73 7.09 2.19
N GLY A 57 4.47 7.53 2.00
CA GLY A 57 3.37 7.32 2.95
C GLY A 57 3.24 5.87 3.44
N PRO A 58 3.26 4.85 2.56
CA PRO A 58 3.20 3.45 2.97
C PRO A 58 4.34 3.02 3.91
N ALA A 59 5.56 3.51 3.68
CA ALA A 59 6.73 3.07 4.44
C ALA A 59 6.65 3.54 5.90
N VAL A 60 6.19 4.76 6.14
CA VAL A 60 6.02 5.31 7.51
C VAL A 60 5.07 4.45 8.33
N PHE A 61 3.93 4.05 7.76
CA PHE A 61 2.96 3.20 8.45
C PHE A 61 3.51 1.80 8.74
N VAL A 62 4.28 1.21 7.81
CA VAL A 62 4.91 -0.08 8.03
C VAL A 62 5.93 0.00 9.17
N ILE A 63 6.72 1.06 9.25
CA ILE A 63 7.71 1.23 10.32
C ILE A 63 7.01 1.44 11.68
N LEU A 64 6.01 2.32 11.75
CA LEU A 64 5.35 2.65 13.01
C LEU A 64 4.54 1.47 13.57
N PHE A 65 3.72 0.83 12.75
CA PHE A 65 2.85 -0.25 13.20
C PHE A 65 3.53 -1.62 13.07
N GLY A 66 4.06 -1.94 11.89
CA GLY A 66 4.71 -3.22 11.63
C GLY A 66 6.00 -3.38 12.43
N GLY A 67 6.85 -2.34 12.47
CA GLY A 67 8.08 -2.33 13.25
C GLY A 67 7.82 -2.47 14.76
N LEU A 68 6.86 -1.73 15.31
CA LEU A 68 6.49 -1.84 16.72
C LEU A 68 6.05 -3.26 17.08
N ILE A 69 5.13 -3.85 16.30
CA ILE A 69 4.64 -5.21 16.53
C ILE A 69 5.79 -6.22 16.43
N ALA A 70 6.65 -6.09 15.42
CA ALA A 70 7.79 -6.98 15.24
C ALA A 70 8.76 -6.92 16.43
N VAL A 71 9.13 -5.72 16.90
CA VAL A 71 10.02 -5.55 18.06
C VAL A 71 9.39 -6.12 19.33
N LEU A 72 8.10 -5.86 19.59
CA LEU A 72 7.41 -6.41 20.75
C LEU A 72 7.34 -7.94 20.72
N ALA A 73 7.08 -8.53 19.55
CA ALA A 73 7.05 -9.98 19.38
C ALA A 73 8.42 -10.61 19.65
N VAL A 74 9.48 -10.03 19.06
CA VAL A 74 10.86 -10.49 19.25
C VAL A 74 11.29 -10.36 20.72
N LEU A 75 10.96 -9.23 21.37
CA LEU A 75 11.22 -9.02 22.78
C LEU A 75 10.46 -10.02 23.68
N ALA A 76 9.19 -10.31 23.36
CA ALA A 76 8.40 -11.29 24.10
C ALA A 76 9.01 -12.70 23.99
N VAL A 77 9.47 -13.09 22.80
CA VAL A 77 10.16 -14.37 22.59
C VAL A 77 11.43 -14.46 23.44
N GLU A 78 12.20 -13.38 23.51
CA GLU A 78 13.41 -13.32 24.33
C GLU A 78 13.10 -13.47 25.82
N LEU A 79 12.08 -12.75 26.32
CA LEU A 79 11.73 -12.77 27.73
C LEU A 79 11.16 -14.11 28.20
N ILE A 80 10.40 -14.81 27.35
CA ILE A 80 9.70 -16.04 27.71
C ILE A 80 10.59 -17.27 27.49
N TRP A 81 11.25 -17.37 26.33
CA TRP A 81 11.96 -18.59 25.93
C TRP A 81 13.49 -18.51 26.05
N ARG A 82 14.08 -17.30 26.11
CA ARG A 82 15.54 -17.07 26.12
C ARG A 82 16.30 -17.98 25.14
N PRO A 83 15.94 -17.98 23.85
CA PRO A 83 16.62 -18.82 22.86
C PRO A 83 18.09 -18.40 22.71
N SER A 84 18.93 -19.32 22.23
CA SER A 84 20.29 -18.95 21.83
C SER A 84 20.28 -17.84 20.77
N TYR A 85 21.28 -16.95 20.80
CA TYR A 85 21.35 -15.78 19.91
C TYR A 85 21.27 -16.11 18.42
N TRP A 86 21.77 -17.27 18.00
CA TRP A 86 21.68 -17.73 16.60
C TRP A 86 20.26 -18.07 16.19
N VAL A 87 19.50 -18.74 17.04
CA VAL A 87 18.08 -19.04 16.79
C VAL A 87 17.27 -17.74 16.77
N HIS A 88 17.58 -16.84 17.71
CA HIS A 88 16.95 -15.53 17.77
C HIS A 88 17.19 -14.75 16.47
N ALA A 89 18.43 -14.67 15.97
CA ALA A 89 18.74 -13.99 14.71
C ALA A 89 18.10 -14.68 13.49
N ALA A 90 18.15 -16.02 13.43
CA ALA A 90 17.60 -16.80 12.34
C ALA A 90 16.07 -16.68 12.22
N VAL A 91 15.36 -16.43 13.32
CA VAL A 91 13.90 -16.21 13.31
C VAL A 91 13.55 -14.73 13.22
N GLY A 92 14.26 -13.87 13.97
CA GLY A 92 14.02 -12.45 14.04
C GLY A 92 14.24 -11.73 12.71
N ILE A 93 15.34 -12.04 11.99
CA ILE A 93 15.64 -11.38 10.71
C ILE A 93 14.54 -11.68 9.66
N PRO A 94 14.16 -12.95 9.39
CA PRO A 94 13.05 -13.23 8.50
C PRO A 94 11.72 -12.64 8.99
N ALA A 95 11.44 -12.69 10.29
CA ALA A 95 10.21 -12.12 10.84
C ALA A 95 10.10 -10.62 10.56
N VAL A 96 11.18 -9.86 10.77
CA VAL A 96 11.22 -8.41 10.48
C VAL A 96 11.08 -8.14 8.97
N LEU A 97 11.76 -8.92 8.12
CA LEU A 97 11.63 -8.78 6.66
C LEU A 97 10.20 -9.05 6.19
N ILE A 98 9.57 -10.10 6.70
CA ILE A 98 8.18 -10.46 6.38
C ILE A 98 7.23 -9.38 6.88
N ALA A 99 7.42 -8.92 8.13
CA ALA A 99 6.60 -7.88 8.75
C ALA A 99 6.71 -6.51 8.07
N THR A 100 7.79 -6.26 7.32
CA THR A 100 7.99 -5.00 6.62
C THR A 100 7.59 -5.09 5.14
N LEU A 101 8.04 -6.13 4.43
CA LEU A 101 7.86 -6.24 2.99
C LEU A 101 6.41 -6.55 2.59
N LEU A 102 5.75 -7.52 3.25
CA LEU A 102 4.38 -7.92 2.89
C LEU A 102 3.36 -6.77 3.01
N PRO A 103 3.26 -6.05 4.14
CA PRO A 103 2.28 -4.99 4.27
C PRO A 103 2.59 -3.79 3.36
N LEU A 104 3.85 -3.58 2.99
CA LEU A 104 4.23 -2.45 2.14
C LEU A 104 3.49 -2.47 0.80
N ARG A 105 3.35 -3.65 0.19
CA ARG A 105 2.64 -3.82 -1.09
C ARG A 105 1.14 -3.53 -0.94
N VAL A 106 0.52 -4.11 0.08
CA VAL A 106 -0.93 -3.96 0.36
C VAL A 106 -1.27 -2.51 0.74
N LEU A 107 -0.39 -1.87 1.50
CA LEU A 107 -0.63 -0.52 1.96
C LEU A 107 -0.45 0.49 0.83
N LYS A 108 0.54 0.29 -0.04
CA LYS A 108 0.68 1.10 -1.25
C LYS A 108 -0.56 0.99 -2.15
N SER A 109 -1.06 -0.22 -2.40
CA SER A 109 -2.29 -0.38 -3.21
C SER A 109 -3.51 0.24 -2.52
N LEU A 110 -3.62 0.12 -1.20
CA LEU A 110 -4.71 0.71 -0.43
C LEU A 110 -4.69 2.25 -0.51
N LEU A 111 -3.52 2.88 -0.33
CA LEU A 111 -3.40 4.34 -0.45
C LEU A 111 -3.76 4.82 -1.86
N ILE A 112 -3.34 4.11 -2.89
CA ILE A 112 -3.72 4.43 -4.29
C ILE A 112 -5.24 4.29 -4.50
N ALA A 113 -5.85 3.25 -3.95
CA ALA A 113 -7.30 3.07 -4.05
C ALA A 113 -8.07 4.15 -3.28
N LEU A 114 -7.56 4.58 -2.12
CA LEU A 114 -8.12 5.68 -1.33
C LEU A 114 -7.96 7.03 -2.03
N GLN A 115 -6.82 7.27 -2.69
CA GLN A 115 -6.57 8.46 -3.50
C GLN A 115 -7.55 8.55 -4.66
N PHE A 116 -7.80 7.42 -5.34
CA PHE A 116 -8.80 7.33 -6.40
C PHE A 116 -10.22 7.59 -5.88
N HIS A 117 -10.60 7.00 -4.74
CA HIS A 117 -11.92 7.15 -4.13
C HIS A 117 -12.20 8.60 -3.69
N HIS A 118 -11.23 9.24 -3.02
CA HIS A 118 -11.38 10.61 -2.51
C HIS A 118 -11.00 11.68 -3.54
N LYS A 119 -10.58 11.29 -4.75
CA LYS A 119 -10.09 12.19 -5.80
C LYS A 119 -8.99 13.13 -5.30
N ALA A 120 -8.13 12.61 -4.41
CA ALA A 120 -7.06 13.39 -3.81
C ALA A 120 -5.97 13.67 -4.85
N ALA A 121 -5.59 14.93 -4.97
CA ALA A 121 -4.57 15.42 -5.88
C ALA A 121 -3.72 16.48 -5.16
N GLU A 122 -2.48 16.64 -5.60
CA GLU A 122 -1.60 17.68 -5.07
C GLU A 122 -2.19 19.08 -5.29
N ALA A 123 -2.06 19.94 -4.28
CA ALA A 123 -2.48 21.32 -4.38
C ALA A 123 -1.61 22.06 -5.41
N ARG A 124 -2.23 22.52 -6.49
CA ARG A 124 -1.56 23.37 -7.49
C ARG A 124 -1.84 24.84 -7.15
N LEU A 125 -0.78 25.59 -6.87
CA LEU A 125 -0.88 27.05 -6.73
C LEU A 125 -1.11 27.68 -8.11
N ASP A 126 -2.15 28.51 -8.25
CA ASP A 126 -2.37 29.29 -9.47
C ASP A 126 -1.24 30.31 -9.61
N LYS A 127 -0.38 30.13 -10.61
CA LYS A 127 0.72 31.07 -10.93
C LYS A 127 0.17 32.29 -11.66
N ARG A 128 -0.85 32.94 -11.09
CA ARG A 128 -1.32 34.25 -11.52
C ARG A 128 -0.81 35.30 -10.52
N LYS A 129 0.36 35.83 -10.80
CA LYS A 129 0.78 37.18 -10.40
C LYS A 129 1.44 37.83 -11.60
#